data_AF-A0A8F5BLF8-F1
#
_entry.id   AF-A0A8F5BLF8-F1
#
_cell.length_a   1.000
_cell.length_b   1.000
_cell.length_c   1.000
_cell.angle_alpha   90.00
_cell.angle_beta   90.00
_cell.angle_gamma   90.00
#
_symmetry.space_group_name_H-M   'P 1'
#
loop_
_entity.id
_entity.type
_entity.pdbx_description
1 polymer ?
#
loop_
_entity_poly.entity_id
_entity_poly.type
_entity_poly.pdbx_seq_one_letter_code
_entity_poly.pdbx_strand_id
1 'polypeptide(L)'
;MRKALSSAIFLIVMFIILLSVLIPALLIFNSTPIYSSQGQIAGTGYQQLQKNEENQVFRGNPNIYYNSSLIPYIEFLYNSIPYPFNITQIYYFNGSTWVPALKNSIIVDGNQNIYLPRVAFNQPILIVSSQANFYFLNPNTSATTITISGPASKVPVYVNAFAINGSKVIPVGIQMVLGANQSFLTPQVYYLNPGTYSISDKNGSTIFLQGYGLTATFQNWTLIGYGNLDSPSKLSTTFTATGPLVLTAIYKVQLQRFTVVINTSNLPLGNIINQNNNQVTLTSLNKTIPVLIDNRQYYINSTGLKLQLTYGYHIIQFPLYYNITFNYTSSAYTSAYNVMPIKNGISMQSNQNGKVTIQDGQINCYQFASLSTNTSSISIINSYTVFVNGNGKITGNYQLNQTYYLVIVENYFYFPSDIWASHNSTPVNISIAGQLLKVKVLGTNQVITLGNIKNYVPEKIYFKSGTKLEITLDYLQELSGNFTIFNVTSHSSTNYTGLLSSLQNVIIYNVTYPNGYPYSPQSQSGDYGIIYINSSLIIINYEEWKYGGNNG
;
A
#
# COMPACT_ATOMS: atom_id res chain seq x y z
N MET A 1 -86.73 62.37 36.42
CA MET A 1 -85.45 62.74 35.75
C MET A 1 -84.21 62.66 36.63
N ARG A 2 -84.19 63.12 37.90
CA ARG A 2 -82.97 63.11 38.75
C ARG A 2 -82.34 61.72 39.02
N LYS A 3 -83.12 60.63 39.04
CA LYS A 3 -82.60 59.25 39.21
C LYS A 3 -81.87 58.70 37.98
N ALA A 4 -82.28 59.09 36.77
CA ALA A 4 -81.61 58.66 35.53
C ALA A 4 -80.24 59.35 35.35
N LEU A 5 -80.14 60.63 35.73
CA LEU A 5 -78.88 61.39 35.68
C LEU A 5 -77.86 60.86 36.70
N SER A 6 -78.30 60.53 37.92
CA SER A 6 -77.44 59.96 38.97
C SER A 6 -76.89 58.58 38.56
N SER A 7 -77.72 57.73 37.95
CA SER A 7 -77.28 56.41 37.46
C SER A 7 -76.25 56.53 36.33
N ALA A 8 -76.46 57.47 35.39
CA ALA A 8 -75.51 57.73 34.30
C ALA A 8 -74.17 58.28 34.82
N ILE A 9 -74.20 59.23 35.78
CA ILE A 9 -72.98 59.76 36.39
C ILE A 9 -72.22 58.67 37.15
N PHE A 10 -72.93 57.84 37.92
CA PHE A 10 -72.30 56.72 38.64
C PHE A 10 -71.65 55.72 37.68
N LEU A 11 -72.33 55.35 36.59
CA LEU A 11 -71.78 54.47 35.56
C LEU A 11 -70.52 55.04 34.90
N ILE A 12 -70.53 56.34 34.58
CA ILE A 12 -69.36 57.01 33.98
C ILE A 12 -68.19 57.04 34.97
N VAL A 13 -68.43 57.39 36.23
CA VAL A 13 -67.38 57.41 37.26
C VAL A 13 -66.84 55.99 37.51
N MET A 14 -67.71 54.99 37.58
CA MET A 14 -67.30 53.59 37.76
C MET A 14 -66.50 53.09 36.54
N PHE A 15 -66.88 53.46 35.32
CA PHE A 15 -66.13 53.13 34.11
C PHE A 15 -64.75 53.80 34.06
N ILE A 16 -64.64 55.05 34.52
CA ILE A 16 -63.34 55.75 34.63
C ILE A 16 -62.44 55.10 35.69
N ILE A 17 -63.00 54.73 36.85
CA ILE A 17 -62.26 54.02 37.90
C ILE A 17 -61.84 52.62 37.42
N LEU A 18 -62.71 51.93 36.68
CA LEU A 18 -62.39 50.63 36.10
C LEU A 18 -61.22 50.79 35.12
N LEU A 19 -61.28 51.74 34.19
CA LEU A 19 -60.20 51.98 33.24
C LEU A 19 -58.89 52.43 33.92
N SER A 20 -58.96 53.28 34.94
CA SER A 20 -57.78 53.80 35.63
C SER A 20 -57.06 52.77 36.49
N VAL A 21 -57.74 51.69 36.91
CA VAL A 21 -57.13 50.57 37.65
C VAL A 21 -56.77 49.42 36.71
N LEU A 22 -57.64 49.09 35.75
CA LEU A 22 -57.47 47.92 34.89
C LEU A 22 -56.32 48.11 33.89
N ILE A 23 -56.13 49.32 33.35
CA ILE A 23 -55.05 49.59 32.38
C ILE A 23 -53.66 49.48 33.05
N PRO A 24 -53.39 50.14 34.21
CA PRO A 24 -52.12 49.94 34.91
C PRO A 24 -51.91 48.50 35.38
N ALA A 25 -52.98 47.82 35.85
CA ALA A 25 -52.87 46.41 36.23
C ALA A 25 -52.50 45.51 35.05
N LEU A 26 -53.14 45.68 33.88
CA LEU A 26 -52.79 44.97 32.64
C LEU A 26 -51.37 45.27 32.17
N LEU A 27 -50.90 46.52 32.33
CA LEU A 27 -49.50 46.86 32.04
C LEU A 27 -48.55 46.14 32.99
N ILE A 28 -48.80 46.12 34.31
CA ILE A 28 -47.96 45.43 35.30
C ILE A 28 -47.96 43.90 35.07
N PHE A 29 -49.12 43.30 34.80
CA PHE A 29 -49.21 41.86 34.52
C PHE A 29 -48.54 41.45 33.19
N ASN A 30 -48.49 42.34 32.19
CA ASN A 30 -47.78 42.07 30.93
C ASN A 30 -46.30 42.51 30.91
N SER A 31 -45.86 43.34 31.86
CA SER A 31 -44.48 43.84 31.93
C SER A 31 -43.61 43.15 32.99
N THR A 32 -44.18 42.22 33.77
CA THR A 32 -43.38 41.34 34.64
C THR A 32 -42.74 40.24 33.79
N PRO A 33 -41.40 40.23 33.63
CA PRO A 33 -40.74 39.19 32.84
C PRO A 33 -40.92 37.85 33.56
N ILE A 34 -41.34 36.82 32.82
CA ILE A 34 -41.44 35.45 33.34
C ILE A 34 -40.02 34.97 33.64
N TYR A 35 -39.74 34.49 34.85
CA TYR A 35 -38.41 34.00 35.26
C TYR A 35 -37.85 32.92 34.28
N SER A 36 -38.73 32.14 33.65
CA SER A 36 -38.37 31.13 32.64
C SER A 36 -37.90 31.73 31.31
N SER A 37 -38.38 32.92 30.91
CA SER A 37 -37.94 33.59 29.69
C SER A 37 -36.60 34.31 29.89
N GLN A 38 -36.30 34.82 31.09
CA GLN A 38 -34.97 35.36 31.40
C GLN A 38 -33.88 34.27 31.34
N GLY A 39 -34.16 33.06 31.85
CA GLY A 39 -33.25 31.92 31.75
C GLY A 39 -33.03 31.43 30.31
N GLN A 40 -34.07 31.42 29.47
CA GLN A 40 -33.96 31.07 28.05
C GLN A 40 -33.23 32.15 27.21
N ILE A 41 -33.43 33.43 27.52
CA ILE A 41 -32.73 34.54 26.84
C ILE A 41 -31.25 34.57 27.23
N ALA A 42 -30.92 34.33 28.52
CA ALA A 42 -29.54 34.19 28.97
C ALA A 42 -28.85 32.94 28.38
N GLY A 43 -29.56 31.81 28.31
CA GLY A 43 -29.07 30.57 27.72
C GLY A 43 -28.80 30.67 26.21
N THR A 44 -29.69 31.32 25.46
CA THR A 44 -29.50 31.54 24.01
C THR A 44 -28.34 32.50 23.71
N GLY A 45 -28.14 33.54 24.54
CA GLY A 45 -27.00 34.45 24.43
C GLY A 45 -25.65 33.75 24.64
N TYR A 46 -25.54 32.89 25.67
CA TYR A 46 -24.31 32.12 25.93
C TYR A 46 -23.94 31.20 24.75
N GLN A 47 -24.93 30.53 24.16
CA GLN A 47 -24.72 29.65 23.00
C GLN A 47 -24.33 30.38 21.73
N GLN A 48 -24.87 31.58 21.51
CA GLN A 48 -24.47 32.42 20.39
C GLN A 48 -23.01 32.85 20.54
N LEU A 49 -22.60 33.28 21.74
CA LEU A 49 -21.21 33.65 22.03
C LEU A 49 -20.26 32.46 21.85
N GLN A 50 -20.64 31.28 22.32
CA GLN A 50 -19.87 30.05 22.13
C GLN A 50 -19.67 29.68 20.65
N LYS A 51 -20.74 29.71 19.84
CA LYS A 51 -20.69 29.44 18.39
C LYS A 51 -19.92 30.52 17.61
N ASN A 52 -19.99 31.76 18.06
CA ASN A 52 -19.25 32.85 17.44
C ASN A 52 -17.75 32.70 17.66
N GLU A 53 -17.32 32.36 18.88
CA GLU A 53 -15.92 32.05 19.19
C GLU A 53 -15.42 30.85 18.36
N GLU A 54 -16.22 29.79 18.24
CA GLU A 54 -15.90 28.63 17.39
C GLU A 54 -15.71 29.03 15.93
N ASN A 55 -16.67 29.75 15.34
CA ASN A 55 -16.60 30.19 13.95
C ASN A 55 -15.39 31.09 13.67
N GLN A 56 -14.97 31.88 14.66
CA GLN A 56 -13.79 32.72 14.56
C GLN A 56 -12.49 31.90 14.54
N VAL A 57 -12.35 30.92 15.43
CA VAL A 57 -11.19 30.01 15.40
C VAL A 57 -11.19 29.15 14.12
N PHE A 58 -12.35 28.67 13.67
CA PHE A 58 -12.48 27.92 12.41
C PHE A 58 -12.02 28.73 11.19
N ARG A 59 -12.33 30.04 11.18
CA ARG A 59 -11.88 30.97 10.14
C ARG A 59 -10.41 31.41 10.32
N GLY A 60 -9.70 30.87 11.30
CA GLY A 60 -8.30 31.20 11.57
C GLY A 60 -8.09 32.61 12.11
N ASN A 61 -9.02 33.09 12.95
CA ASN A 61 -8.93 34.40 13.60
C ASN A 61 -9.43 34.33 15.07
N PRO A 62 -8.63 33.79 16.01
CA PRO A 62 -7.20 33.48 15.84
C PRO A 62 -6.95 32.12 15.19
N ASN A 63 -5.89 32.04 14.39
CA ASN A 63 -5.19 30.79 14.12
C ASN A 63 -4.38 30.45 15.37
N ILE A 64 -4.61 29.27 15.94
CA ILE A 64 -3.99 28.81 17.18
C ILE A 64 -3.01 27.70 16.80
N TYR A 65 -1.72 27.92 16.98
CA TYR A 65 -0.68 26.95 16.66
C TYR A 65 0.06 26.53 17.93
N TYR A 66 0.27 25.22 18.11
CA TYR A 66 1.07 24.72 19.22
C TYR A 66 2.48 24.37 18.75
N ASN A 67 3.45 25.22 19.10
CA ASN A 67 4.86 24.93 18.89
C ASN A 67 5.41 24.10 20.05
N SER A 68 5.74 22.85 19.75
CA SER A 68 6.28 21.89 20.72
C SER A 68 7.80 21.79 20.58
N SER A 69 8.51 22.90 20.79
CA SER A 69 9.97 22.93 20.95
C SER A 69 10.38 22.77 22.42
N LEU A 70 11.69 22.75 22.72
CA LEU A 70 12.22 22.63 24.09
C LEU A 70 11.68 23.72 25.05
N ILE A 71 11.19 24.82 24.51
CA ILE A 71 10.44 25.86 25.23
C ILE A 71 9.05 25.92 24.56
N PRO A 72 8.11 25.04 24.96
CA PRO A 72 6.83 24.93 24.27
C PRO A 72 6.00 26.20 24.44
N TYR A 73 5.28 26.61 23.40
CA TYR A 73 4.38 27.76 23.44
C TYR A 73 3.19 27.60 22.49
N ILE A 74 2.10 28.27 22.79
CA ILE A 74 0.92 28.41 21.93
C ILE A 74 0.97 29.78 21.29
N GLU A 75 0.92 29.81 19.98
CA GLU A 75 0.90 31.01 19.16
C GLU A 75 -0.54 31.32 18.73
N PHE A 76 -0.98 32.54 19.00
CA PHE A 76 -2.25 33.09 18.53
C PHE A 76 -1.96 34.12 17.45
N LEU A 77 -2.49 33.90 16.25
CA LEU A 77 -2.35 34.80 15.11
C LEU A 77 -3.73 35.23 14.60
N TYR A 78 -4.03 36.51 14.76
CA TYR A 78 -5.20 37.18 14.21
C TYR A 78 -4.85 37.79 12.86
N ASN A 79 -5.62 37.41 11.84
CA ASN A 79 -5.49 37.91 10.47
C ASN A 79 -6.46 39.08 10.17
N SER A 80 -7.31 39.43 11.14
CA SER A 80 -8.24 40.56 11.06
C SER A 80 -8.43 41.18 12.46
N ILE A 81 -9.39 42.10 12.62
CA ILE A 81 -9.65 42.76 13.91
C ILE A 81 -9.82 41.68 15.00
N PRO A 82 -8.99 41.68 16.06
CA PRO A 82 -9.04 40.64 17.08
C PRO A 82 -10.38 40.65 17.81
N TYR A 83 -10.98 39.47 17.95
CA TYR A 83 -12.04 39.26 18.92
C TYR A 83 -11.41 38.65 20.18
N PRO A 84 -11.62 39.23 21.38
CA PRO A 84 -11.00 38.74 22.61
C PRO A 84 -11.35 37.27 22.86
N PHE A 85 -10.31 36.44 22.92
CA PHE A 85 -10.42 35.01 23.17
C PHE A 85 -10.01 34.72 24.62
N ASN A 86 -10.99 34.37 25.45
CA ASN A 86 -10.79 34.25 26.89
C ASN A 86 -10.53 32.80 27.29
N ILE A 87 -9.32 32.53 27.77
CA ILE A 87 -8.84 31.21 28.16
C ILE A 87 -8.95 31.09 29.67
N THR A 88 -9.74 30.13 30.14
CA THR A 88 -9.86 29.84 31.58
C THR A 88 -8.73 28.94 32.07
N GLN A 89 -8.32 27.96 31.26
CA GLN A 89 -7.24 27.05 31.60
C GLN A 89 -6.60 26.44 30.34
N ILE A 90 -5.32 26.08 30.44
CA ILE A 90 -4.65 25.21 29.46
C ILE A 90 -4.15 23.99 30.20
N TYR A 91 -4.44 22.79 29.71
CA TYR A 91 -3.90 21.56 30.24
C TYR A 91 -2.88 20.97 29.28
N TYR A 92 -1.81 20.38 29.80
CA TYR A 92 -0.94 19.49 29.05
C TYR A 92 -1.06 18.08 29.62
N PHE A 93 -0.95 17.06 28.78
CA PHE A 93 -0.97 15.68 29.23
C PHE A 93 0.43 15.26 29.68
N ASN A 94 0.62 14.87 30.95
CA ASN A 94 1.94 14.49 31.45
C ASN A 94 2.32 13.02 31.20
N GLY A 95 1.51 12.29 30.42
CA GLY A 95 1.64 10.84 30.21
C GLY A 95 0.79 9.98 31.13
N SER A 96 0.09 10.57 32.12
CA SER A 96 -0.80 9.83 33.02
C SER A 96 -2.11 10.58 33.30
N THR A 97 -2.04 11.90 33.43
CA THR A 97 -3.17 12.78 33.69
C THR A 97 -2.95 14.12 32.98
N TRP A 98 -4.02 14.91 32.91
CA TRP A 98 -3.98 16.27 32.41
C TRP A 98 -3.67 17.24 33.55
N VAL A 99 -2.66 18.08 33.35
CA VAL A 99 -2.13 18.99 34.37
C VAL A 99 -2.33 20.43 33.91
N PRO A 100 -2.88 21.33 34.75
CA PRO A 100 -3.05 22.73 34.39
C PRO A 100 -1.69 23.43 34.21
N ALA A 101 -1.58 24.24 33.17
CA ALA A 101 -0.42 25.05 32.82
C ALA A 101 -0.60 26.51 33.24
N LEU A 102 -1.83 27.02 33.27
CA LEU A 102 -2.12 28.40 33.65
C LEU A 102 -2.42 28.51 35.14
N LYS A 103 -1.86 29.54 35.77
CA LYS A 103 -2.18 29.91 37.16
C LYS A 103 -3.47 30.70 37.26
N ASN A 104 -3.75 31.54 36.26
CA ASN A 104 -4.94 32.40 36.16
C ASN A 104 -5.48 32.36 34.72
N SER A 105 -6.75 32.72 34.54
CA SER A 105 -7.34 32.92 33.22
C SER A 105 -6.62 34.04 32.45
N ILE A 106 -6.52 33.92 31.13
CA ILE A 106 -5.84 34.86 30.24
C ILE A 106 -6.80 35.28 29.13
N ILE A 107 -6.86 36.58 28.86
CA ILE A 107 -7.54 37.11 27.68
C ILE A 107 -6.49 37.30 26.58
N VAL A 108 -6.78 36.79 25.40
CA VAL A 108 -5.98 36.95 24.18
C VAL A 108 -6.72 37.92 23.27
N ASP A 109 -6.21 39.14 23.11
CA ASP A 109 -6.84 40.22 22.33
C ASP A 109 -5.99 40.68 21.14
N GLY A 110 -4.98 39.89 20.77
CA GLY A 110 -4.11 40.15 19.63
C GLY A 110 -3.07 39.04 19.42
N ASN A 111 -2.14 39.27 18.49
CA ASN A 111 -1.10 38.31 18.19
C ASN A 111 -0.17 38.15 19.40
N GLN A 112 -0.14 36.95 19.99
CA GLN A 112 0.70 36.71 21.15
C GLN A 112 1.04 35.23 21.32
N ASN A 113 2.12 34.99 22.07
CA ASN A 113 2.55 33.65 22.46
C ASN A 113 2.28 33.41 23.94
N ILE A 114 1.66 32.29 24.26
CA ILE A 114 1.49 31.80 25.63
C ILE A 114 2.51 30.68 25.84
N TYR A 115 3.54 30.96 26.64
CA TYR A 115 4.57 29.98 26.97
C TYR A 115 4.05 28.93 27.95
N LEU A 116 4.35 27.67 27.67
CA LEU A 116 3.99 26.52 28.49
C LEU A 116 5.21 26.02 29.29
N PRO A 117 4.98 25.31 30.41
CA PRO A 117 6.05 24.64 31.14
C PRO A 117 6.82 23.68 30.22
N ARG A 118 8.15 23.54 30.41
CA ARG A 118 8.99 22.62 29.61
C ARG A 118 8.47 21.18 29.58
N VAL A 119 7.78 20.75 30.63
CA VAL A 119 7.15 19.42 30.74
C VAL A 119 6.00 19.18 29.76
N ALA A 120 5.45 20.24 29.14
CA ALA A 120 4.49 20.12 28.06
C ALA A 120 5.15 19.71 26.72
N PHE A 121 6.49 19.76 26.61
CA PHE A 121 7.21 19.42 25.38
C PHE A 121 6.83 18.03 24.86
N ASN A 122 6.43 17.99 23.60
CA ASN A 122 6.02 16.82 22.84
C ASN A 122 4.81 16.07 23.45
N GLN A 123 4.01 16.77 24.26
CA GLN A 123 2.75 16.31 24.82
C GLN A 123 1.57 17.05 24.20
N PRO A 124 0.40 16.41 24.00
CA PRO A 124 -0.80 17.11 23.56
C PRO A 124 -1.29 18.09 24.63
N ILE A 125 -1.97 19.14 24.17
CA ILE A 125 -2.53 20.19 25.01
C ILE A 125 -4.03 20.37 24.76
N LEU A 126 -4.73 20.87 25.78
CA LEU A 126 -6.16 21.17 25.76
C LEU A 126 -6.36 22.59 26.28
N ILE A 127 -6.90 23.47 25.45
CA ILE A 127 -7.27 24.84 25.83
C ILE A 127 -8.75 24.84 26.19
N VAL A 128 -9.10 25.45 27.31
CA VAL A 128 -10.48 25.64 27.77
C VAL A 128 -10.81 27.13 27.74
N SER A 129 -11.82 27.52 26.96
CA SER A 129 -12.28 28.92 26.91
C SER A 129 -13.33 29.23 27.99
N SER A 130 -13.61 30.51 28.23
CA SER A 130 -14.67 30.96 29.16
C SER A 130 -16.09 30.67 28.63
N GLN A 131 -16.20 30.45 27.32
CA GLN A 131 -17.40 30.08 26.60
C GLN A 131 -17.59 28.56 26.57
N ALA A 132 -16.79 27.82 27.35
CA ALA A 132 -16.81 26.36 27.44
C ALA A 132 -16.48 25.63 26.13
N ASN A 133 -15.72 26.26 25.23
CA ASN A 133 -15.11 25.58 24.09
C ASN A 133 -13.80 24.89 24.51
N PHE A 134 -13.52 23.74 23.90
CA PHE A 134 -12.24 23.06 24.06
C PHE A 134 -11.51 22.98 22.74
N TYR A 135 -10.23 23.32 22.76
CA TYR A 135 -9.35 23.22 21.60
C TYR A 135 -8.24 22.25 21.94
N PHE A 136 -8.22 21.12 21.24
CA PHE A 136 -7.19 20.10 21.38
C PHE A 136 -6.11 20.31 20.33
N LEU A 137 -4.85 20.37 20.76
CA LEU A 137 -3.71 20.51 19.85
C LEU A 137 -2.68 19.42 20.12
N ASN A 138 -2.28 18.73 19.05
CA ASN A 138 -1.12 17.84 19.06
C ASN A 138 0.17 18.66 18.91
N PRO A 139 1.33 18.14 19.35
CA PRO A 139 2.63 18.78 19.12
C PRO A 139 2.83 19.23 17.67
N ASN A 140 3.20 20.50 17.47
CA ASN A 140 3.47 21.10 16.15
C ASN A 140 2.27 21.10 15.20
N THR A 141 1.05 21.21 15.73
CA THR A 141 -0.17 21.31 14.93
C THR A 141 -0.92 22.61 15.25
N SER A 142 -1.67 23.10 14.26
CA SER A 142 -2.70 24.13 14.51
C SER A 142 -3.96 23.48 15.05
N ALA A 143 -4.76 24.23 15.79
CA ALA A 143 -6.08 23.81 16.23
C ALA A 143 -6.90 23.38 15.01
N THR A 144 -7.15 22.08 14.87
CA THR A 144 -8.20 21.55 14.00
C THR A 144 -9.44 21.38 14.87
N THR A 145 -10.54 22.03 14.47
CA THR A 145 -11.78 22.03 15.25
C THR A 145 -12.29 20.61 15.46
N ILE A 146 -12.33 20.16 16.71
CA ILE A 146 -13.26 19.11 17.12
C ILE A 146 -14.43 19.86 17.77
N THR A 147 -15.56 19.86 17.06
CA THR A 147 -16.80 20.56 17.41
C THR A 147 -17.30 20.14 18.78
N ILE A 148 -17.35 21.07 19.73
CA ILE A 148 -18.06 20.92 21.00
C ILE A 148 -19.11 22.02 21.12
N SER A 149 -20.00 22.12 20.11
CA SER A 149 -21.19 22.98 20.16
C SER A 149 -22.44 22.13 20.45
N GLY A 150 -22.87 22.09 21.70
CA GLY A 150 -24.03 21.30 22.12
C GLY A 150 -25.36 22.03 21.98
N PRO A 151 -26.47 21.29 21.77
CA PRO A 151 -27.82 21.83 21.97
C PRO A 151 -28.00 22.40 23.38
N ALA A 152 -28.96 23.32 23.56
CA ALA A 152 -29.24 23.91 24.87
C ALA A 152 -29.56 22.82 25.91
N SER A 153 -29.04 23.02 27.13
CA SER A 153 -29.22 22.12 28.27
C SER A 153 -28.53 20.76 28.17
N LYS A 154 -27.59 20.58 27.22
CA LYS A 154 -26.78 19.37 27.11
C LYS A 154 -25.32 19.62 27.42
N VAL A 155 -24.75 18.74 28.23
CA VAL A 155 -23.35 18.66 28.60
C VAL A 155 -22.54 18.05 27.46
N PRO A 156 -21.53 18.75 26.93
CA PRO A 156 -20.61 18.15 25.99
C PRO A 156 -19.64 17.19 26.67
N VAL A 157 -19.48 16.01 26.08
CA VAL A 157 -18.55 14.97 26.50
C VAL A 157 -17.69 14.61 25.30
N TYR A 158 -16.40 14.94 25.38
CA TYR A 158 -15.43 14.55 24.37
C TYR A 158 -14.76 13.24 24.76
N VAL A 159 -14.86 12.22 23.91
CA VAL A 159 -14.26 10.91 24.13
C VAL A 159 -13.09 10.72 23.16
N ASN A 160 -11.90 10.45 23.70
CA ASN A 160 -10.71 10.15 22.92
C ASN A 160 -9.93 8.96 23.51
N ALA A 161 -8.91 8.52 22.79
CA ALA A 161 -8.05 7.42 23.23
C ALA A 161 -6.59 7.66 22.79
N PHE A 162 -5.67 7.28 23.67
CA PHE A 162 -4.22 7.37 23.43
C PHE A 162 -3.50 6.08 23.77
N ALA A 163 -2.47 5.77 23.00
CA ALA A 163 -1.46 4.77 23.33
C ALA A 163 -0.16 5.45 23.79
N ILE A 164 0.31 5.10 24.98
CA ILE A 164 1.56 5.59 25.56
C ILE A 164 2.70 4.66 25.15
N ASN A 165 3.69 5.23 24.48
CA ASN A 165 4.94 4.58 24.11
C ASN A 165 6.13 5.32 24.74
N GLY A 166 6.51 4.94 25.95
CA GLY A 166 7.52 5.67 26.72
C GLY A 166 7.03 7.09 27.01
N SER A 167 7.74 8.11 26.49
CA SER A 167 7.36 9.53 26.60
C SER A 167 6.47 10.03 25.46
N LYS A 168 6.20 9.21 24.43
CA LYS A 168 5.37 9.58 23.28
C LYS A 168 3.92 9.15 23.50
N VAL A 169 3.00 10.02 23.10
CA VAL A 169 1.55 9.79 23.14
C VAL A 169 1.04 9.69 21.71
N ILE A 170 0.41 8.57 21.36
CA ILE A 170 -0.08 8.29 20.01
C ILE A 170 -1.61 8.32 20.06
N PRO A 171 -2.30 9.22 19.34
CA PRO A 171 -3.76 9.18 19.22
C PRO A 171 -4.20 7.92 18.49
N VAL A 172 -5.22 7.25 19.02
CA VAL A 172 -5.72 5.97 18.48
C VAL A 172 -7.24 6.00 18.28
N GLY A 173 -7.69 5.40 17.17
CA GLY A 173 -9.09 5.22 16.86
C GLY A 173 -9.60 3.90 17.42
N ILE A 174 -10.42 3.96 18.46
CA ILE A 174 -10.93 2.83 19.22
C ILE A 174 -12.44 2.78 19.07
N GLN A 175 -12.96 1.61 18.71
CA GLN A 175 -14.39 1.35 18.71
C GLN A 175 -14.94 1.28 20.15
N MET A 176 -15.84 2.21 20.49
CA MET A 176 -16.42 2.35 21.81
C MET A 176 -17.95 2.34 21.75
N VAL A 177 -18.60 2.09 22.89
CA VAL A 177 -20.05 2.16 23.06
C VAL A 177 -20.36 3.00 24.31
N LEU A 178 -21.18 4.04 24.13
CA LEU A 178 -21.67 4.90 25.22
C LEU A 178 -23.13 4.54 25.52
N GLY A 179 -23.40 3.98 26.71
CA GLY A 179 -24.73 3.54 27.12
C GLY A 179 -25.29 2.46 26.20
N ALA A 180 -26.53 2.65 25.73
CA ALA A 180 -27.20 1.76 24.77
C ALA A 180 -27.04 2.22 23.31
N ASN A 181 -26.16 3.19 23.02
CA ASN A 181 -25.99 3.73 21.67
C ASN A 181 -25.21 2.75 20.75
N GLN A 182 -25.29 3.00 19.44
CA GLN A 182 -24.45 2.31 18.47
C GLN A 182 -22.96 2.59 18.73
N SER A 183 -22.10 1.65 18.31
CA SER A 183 -20.66 1.80 18.45
C SER A 183 -20.12 2.93 17.59
N PHE A 184 -19.14 3.67 18.10
CA PHE A 184 -18.47 4.77 17.42
C PHE A 184 -16.95 4.59 17.46
N LEU A 185 -16.21 5.29 16.60
CA LEU A 185 -14.75 5.36 16.63
C LEU A 185 -14.30 6.64 17.32
N THR A 186 -13.31 6.56 18.20
CA THR A 186 -12.66 7.76 18.75
C THR A 186 -11.79 8.48 17.72
N PRO A 187 -11.61 9.81 17.85
CA PRO A 187 -12.28 10.69 18.81
C PRO A 187 -13.73 11.03 18.43
N GLN A 188 -14.63 11.21 19.42
CA GLN A 188 -16.04 11.53 19.20
C GLN A 188 -16.57 12.46 20.28
N VAL A 189 -17.51 13.36 19.93
CA VAL A 189 -18.20 14.24 20.88
C VAL A 189 -19.65 13.81 21.05
N TYR A 190 -20.12 13.79 22.30
CA TYR A 190 -21.50 13.56 22.68
C TYR A 190 -22.08 14.78 23.38
N TYR A 191 -23.38 14.99 23.22
CA TYR A 191 -24.14 15.99 23.97
C TYR A 191 -25.18 15.27 24.82
N LEU A 192 -24.90 15.19 26.12
CA LEU A 192 -25.65 14.38 27.08
C LEU A 192 -26.42 15.27 28.05
N ASN A 193 -27.48 14.76 28.68
CA ASN A 193 -28.05 15.47 29.82
C ASN A 193 -27.12 15.29 31.04
N PRO A 194 -27.16 16.16 32.06
CA PRO A 194 -26.46 15.88 33.30
C PRO A 194 -26.90 14.53 33.89
N GLY A 195 -25.96 13.66 34.22
CA GLY A 195 -26.27 12.31 34.69
C GLY A 195 -25.10 11.34 34.59
N THR A 196 -25.33 10.08 34.98
CA THR A 196 -24.33 9.01 34.94
C THR A 196 -24.53 8.13 33.71
N TYR A 197 -23.44 7.89 32.98
CA TYR A 197 -23.42 7.13 31.74
C TYR A 197 -22.37 6.02 31.82
N SER A 198 -22.63 4.88 31.18
CA SER A 198 -21.64 3.83 30.98
C SER A 198 -20.92 4.00 29.65
N ILE A 199 -19.65 3.65 29.61
CA ILE A 199 -18.87 3.59 28.37
C ILE A 199 -18.00 2.33 28.39
N SER A 200 -17.92 1.68 27.24
CA SER A 200 -17.16 0.44 27.08
C SER A 200 -16.32 0.44 25.81
N ASP A 201 -15.10 -0.05 25.93
CA ASP A 201 -14.24 -0.40 24.80
C ASP A 201 -14.64 -1.76 24.23
N LYS A 202 -14.85 -1.83 22.91
CA LYS A 202 -15.21 -3.06 22.18
C LYS A 202 -14.03 -3.78 21.54
N ASN A 203 -12.84 -3.19 21.53
CA ASN A 203 -11.64 -3.77 20.89
C ASN A 203 -10.95 -4.82 21.78
N GLY A 204 -11.39 -4.96 23.03
CA GLY A 204 -10.81 -5.87 24.01
C GLY A 204 -9.66 -5.24 24.78
N SER A 205 -8.93 -6.04 25.56
CA SER A 205 -7.84 -5.55 26.41
C SER A 205 -6.58 -5.13 25.64
N THR A 206 -6.50 -5.43 24.33
CA THR A 206 -5.31 -5.17 23.51
C THR A 206 -5.69 -4.59 22.16
N ILE A 207 -4.92 -3.61 21.68
CA ILE A 207 -5.08 -2.97 20.38
C ILE A 207 -3.77 -3.08 19.59
N PHE A 208 -3.88 -3.15 18.26
CA PHE A 208 -2.72 -3.20 17.37
C PHE A 208 -2.54 -1.90 16.59
N LEU A 209 -1.39 -1.26 16.78
CA LEU A 209 -0.98 -0.03 16.10
C LEU A 209 -0.21 -0.40 14.84
N GLN A 210 -0.94 -0.79 13.79
CA GLN A 210 -0.39 -1.32 12.52
C GLN A 210 0.74 -0.47 11.95
N GLY A 211 0.57 0.85 11.89
CA GLY A 211 1.58 1.77 11.34
C GLY A 211 2.89 1.87 12.15
N TYR A 212 2.91 1.33 13.37
CA TYR A 212 4.07 1.34 14.25
C TYR A 212 4.60 -0.07 14.56
N GLY A 213 3.86 -1.13 14.20
CA GLY A 213 4.17 -2.50 14.59
C GLY A 213 4.18 -2.67 16.10
N LEU A 214 3.25 -2.02 16.82
CA LEU A 214 3.19 -2.01 18.28
C LEU A 214 1.84 -2.54 18.77
N THR A 215 1.85 -3.34 19.83
CA THR A 215 0.63 -3.72 20.54
C THR A 215 0.54 -2.97 21.86
N ALA A 216 -0.64 -2.44 22.16
CA ALA A 216 -0.89 -1.71 23.40
C ALA A 216 -2.00 -2.39 24.20
N THR A 217 -1.83 -2.46 25.52
CA THR A 217 -2.81 -3.02 26.45
C THR A 217 -3.57 -1.89 27.11
N PHE A 218 -4.89 -2.04 27.25
CA PHE A 218 -5.69 -1.09 28.01
C PHE A 218 -5.14 -0.96 29.44
N GLN A 219 -4.98 0.27 29.90
CA GLN A 219 -4.45 0.57 31.22
C GLN A 219 -5.56 1.11 32.11
N ASN A 220 -6.15 2.24 31.73
CA ASN A 220 -7.22 2.88 32.48
C ASN A 220 -7.92 3.98 31.67
N TRP A 221 -9.07 4.42 32.16
CA TRP A 221 -9.73 5.66 31.80
C TRP A 221 -9.23 6.82 32.65
N THR A 222 -9.26 8.02 32.08
CA THR A 222 -9.04 9.28 32.77
C THR A 222 -10.10 10.29 32.37
N LEU A 223 -10.44 11.20 33.27
CA LEU A 223 -11.46 12.22 33.06
C LEU A 223 -10.90 13.59 33.45
N ILE A 224 -11.22 14.61 32.66
CA ILE A 224 -10.99 16.02 32.97
C ILE A 224 -12.30 16.78 32.86
N GLY A 225 -12.50 17.81 33.66
CA GLY A 225 -13.65 18.71 33.57
C GLY A 225 -14.66 18.42 34.67
N TYR A 226 -15.93 18.72 34.41
CA TYR A 226 -16.98 18.68 35.42
C TYR A 226 -17.67 17.31 35.45
N GLY A 227 -16.99 16.34 36.05
CA GLY A 227 -17.48 14.97 36.19
C GLY A 227 -16.63 14.10 37.10
N ASN A 228 -17.10 12.86 37.32
CA ASN A 228 -16.40 11.82 38.10
C ASN A 228 -16.40 10.51 37.32
N LEU A 229 -15.45 9.63 37.64
CA LEU A 229 -15.28 8.35 36.94
C LEU A 229 -15.16 7.19 37.94
N ASP A 230 -15.92 6.13 37.70
CA ASP A 230 -15.96 4.94 38.55
C ASP A 230 -15.31 3.74 37.85
N SER A 231 -14.46 3.00 38.57
CA SER A 231 -13.73 1.85 38.03
C SER A 231 -12.87 2.16 36.79
N PRO A 232 -11.92 3.12 36.87
CA PRO A 232 -11.08 3.53 35.74
C PRO A 232 -10.28 2.39 35.11
N SER A 233 -9.93 1.35 35.86
CA SER A 233 -9.08 0.25 35.40
C SER A 233 -9.81 -0.83 34.60
N LYS A 234 -11.11 -0.69 34.36
CA LYS A 234 -11.91 -1.67 33.60
C LYS A 234 -12.20 -1.16 32.18
N LEU A 235 -12.27 -2.08 31.22
CA LEU A 235 -12.65 -1.78 29.82
C LEU A 235 -14.05 -1.14 29.71
N SER A 236 -14.93 -1.45 30.67
CA SER A 236 -16.22 -0.80 30.86
C SER A 236 -16.21 -0.02 32.17
N THR A 237 -16.52 1.27 32.10
CA THR A 237 -16.53 2.22 33.22
C THR A 237 -17.82 3.03 33.20
N THR A 238 -18.16 3.65 34.33
CA THR A 238 -19.23 4.65 34.41
C THR A 238 -18.64 6.00 34.72
N PHE A 239 -19.20 7.06 34.15
CA PHE A 239 -18.82 8.43 34.46
C PHE A 239 -20.07 9.29 34.67
N THR A 240 -19.96 10.25 35.58
CA THR A 240 -20.99 11.26 35.81
C THR A 240 -20.61 12.54 35.08
N ALA A 241 -21.51 13.06 34.25
CA ALA A 241 -21.38 14.33 33.57
C ALA A 241 -22.26 15.37 34.27
N THR A 242 -21.64 16.37 34.91
CA THR A 242 -22.37 17.51 35.50
C THR A 242 -22.10 18.81 34.75
N GLY A 243 -21.05 18.83 33.91
CA GLY A 243 -20.72 19.89 32.97
C GLY A 243 -19.67 19.38 31.98
N PRO A 244 -19.14 20.27 31.11
CA PRO A 244 -18.23 19.88 30.05
C PRO A 244 -17.04 19.04 30.53
N LEU A 245 -16.78 17.93 29.86
CA LEU A 245 -15.69 17.01 30.25
C LEU A 245 -15.04 16.29 29.06
N VAL A 246 -13.81 15.86 29.29
CA VAL A 246 -13.02 15.01 28.38
C VAL A 246 -12.79 13.67 29.05
N LEU A 247 -13.17 12.60 28.36
CA LEU A 247 -12.96 11.23 28.76
C LEU A 247 -11.92 10.58 27.84
N THR A 248 -10.85 10.07 28.42
CA THR A 248 -9.72 9.51 27.68
C THR A 248 -9.45 8.07 28.09
N ALA A 249 -9.50 7.15 27.12
CA ALA A 249 -8.97 5.79 27.30
C ALA A 249 -7.45 5.77 27.08
N ILE A 250 -6.72 5.17 28.01
CA ILE A 250 -5.26 5.08 27.96
C ILE A 250 -4.86 3.61 27.73
N TYR A 251 -4.04 3.39 26.71
CA TYR A 251 -3.38 2.12 26.44
C TYR A 251 -1.88 2.29 26.67
N LYS A 252 -1.21 1.24 27.16
CA LYS A 252 0.23 1.18 27.35
C LYS A 252 0.85 0.24 26.34
N VAL A 253 1.80 0.73 25.54
CA VAL A 253 2.50 -0.09 24.55
C VAL A 253 3.40 -1.11 25.24
N GLN A 254 3.37 -2.35 24.77
CA GLN A 254 4.30 -3.39 25.17
C GLN A 254 5.56 -3.35 24.29
N LEU A 255 6.71 -3.09 24.93
CA LEU A 255 7.99 -2.88 24.25
C LEU A 255 8.92 -4.09 24.31
N GLN A 256 8.49 -5.19 24.92
CA GLN A 256 9.25 -6.43 24.92
C GLN A 256 9.46 -6.88 23.47
N ARG A 257 10.70 -7.27 23.14
CA ARG A 257 11.08 -7.72 21.79
C ARG A 257 11.52 -9.16 21.79
N PHE A 258 11.24 -9.82 20.68
CA PHE A 258 11.59 -11.20 20.42
C PHE A 258 12.30 -11.34 19.09
N THR A 259 13.25 -12.26 19.05
CA THR A 259 13.99 -12.59 17.83
C THR A 259 13.14 -13.53 16.98
N VAL A 260 12.66 -13.02 15.85
CA VAL A 260 11.86 -13.76 14.89
C VAL A 260 12.64 -13.93 13.59
N VAL A 261 12.78 -15.17 13.14
CA VAL A 261 13.36 -15.48 11.83
C VAL A 261 12.24 -15.59 10.80
N ILE A 262 12.26 -14.74 9.79
CA ILE A 262 11.28 -14.75 8.70
C ILE A 262 11.96 -15.35 7.48
N ASN A 263 11.41 -16.44 6.95
CA ASN A 263 11.97 -17.16 5.82
C ASN A 263 10.91 -17.47 4.77
N THR A 264 11.34 -18.03 3.65
CA THR A 264 10.47 -18.66 2.66
C THR A 264 10.65 -20.18 2.66
N SER A 265 9.64 -20.90 2.19
CA SER A 265 9.75 -22.30 1.79
C SER A 265 9.41 -22.44 0.30
N ASN A 266 9.95 -23.48 -0.33
CA ASN A 266 9.74 -23.80 -1.75
C ASN A 266 10.12 -22.70 -2.76
N LEU A 267 10.87 -21.68 -2.31
CA LEU A 267 11.49 -20.67 -3.17
C LEU A 267 13.00 -20.91 -3.23
N PRO A 268 13.54 -21.35 -4.37
CA PRO A 268 14.98 -21.60 -4.56
C PRO A 268 15.76 -20.30 -4.78
N LEU A 269 15.75 -19.39 -3.80
CA LEU A 269 16.48 -18.12 -3.87
C LEU A 269 17.99 -18.36 -3.82
N GLY A 270 18.73 -17.95 -4.85
CA GLY A 270 20.19 -18.12 -4.95
C GLY A 270 20.69 -19.55 -4.92
N ASN A 271 19.79 -20.54 -5.06
CA ASN A 271 20.11 -21.96 -4.99
C ASN A 271 20.27 -22.57 -6.39
N ILE A 272 20.96 -23.71 -6.42
CA ILE A 272 21.09 -24.56 -7.60
C ILE A 272 20.09 -25.72 -7.46
N ILE A 273 19.34 -26.01 -8.53
CA ILE A 273 18.38 -27.11 -8.61
C ILE A 273 18.78 -28.03 -9.75
N ASN A 274 18.76 -29.34 -9.51
CA ASN A 274 18.91 -30.32 -10.58
C ASN A 274 17.53 -30.85 -11.00
N GLN A 275 17.31 -30.95 -12.31
CA GLN A 275 16.07 -31.45 -12.92
C GLN A 275 16.38 -32.53 -13.97
N ASN A 276 15.35 -33.26 -14.41
CA ASN A 276 15.44 -34.29 -15.46
C ASN A 276 16.55 -35.31 -15.18
N ASN A 277 16.49 -36.00 -14.04
CA ASN A 277 17.51 -36.99 -13.63
C ASN A 277 18.96 -36.45 -13.69
N ASN A 278 19.16 -35.21 -13.23
CA ASN A 278 20.44 -34.48 -13.25
C ASN A 278 20.99 -34.11 -14.65
N GLN A 279 20.17 -34.21 -15.70
CA GLN A 279 20.54 -33.72 -17.05
C GLN A 279 20.52 -32.19 -17.15
N VAL A 280 19.80 -31.53 -16.24
CA VAL A 280 19.61 -30.08 -16.23
C VAL A 280 19.99 -29.51 -14.87
N THR A 281 20.77 -28.44 -14.89
CA THR A 281 21.10 -27.65 -13.71
C THR A 281 20.54 -26.24 -13.88
N LEU A 282 19.63 -25.85 -12.97
CA LEU A 282 19.07 -24.51 -12.87
C LEU A 282 19.82 -23.72 -11.80
N THR A 283 20.37 -22.58 -12.16
CA THR A 283 21.01 -21.65 -11.21
C THR A 283 20.15 -20.42 -11.05
N SER A 284 19.58 -20.22 -9.87
CA SER A 284 18.70 -19.09 -9.57
C SER A 284 19.45 -17.76 -9.62
N LEU A 285 18.91 -16.80 -10.37
CA LEU A 285 19.44 -15.44 -10.44
C LEU A 285 18.90 -14.55 -9.31
N ASN A 286 17.70 -14.87 -8.83
CA ASN A 286 17.07 -14.16 -7.71
C ASN A 286 17.67 -14.64 -6.38
N LYS A 287 18.38 -13.76 -5.67
CA LYS A 287 18.94 -14.07 -4.35
C LYS A 287 18.02 -13.70 -3.18
N THR A 288 17.04 -12.83 -3.41
CA THR A 288 16.16 -12.29 -2.37
C THR A 288 14.76 -12.01 -2.86
N ILE A 289 13.77 -12.06 -1.97
CA ILE A 289 12.38 -11.65 -2.21
C ILE A 289 12.03 -10.41 -1.35
N PRO A 290 11.33 -9.39 -1.89
CA PRO A 290 10.83 -8.27 -1.09
C PRO A 290 9.61 -8.69 -0.26
N VAL A 291 9.57 -8.30 1.02
CA VAL A 291 8.48 -8.58 1.95
C VAL A 291 8.20 -7.34 2.78
N LEU A 292 6.93 -6.96 2.92
CA LEU A 292 6.53 -5.86 3.80
C LEU A 292 6.24 -6.39 5.20
N ILE A 293 6.87 -5.79 6.21
CA ILE A 293 6.66 -6.11 7.62
C ILE A 293 6.34 -4.81 8.35
N ASP A 294 5.13 -4.71 8.89
CA ASP A 294 4.58 -3.48 9.51
C ASP A 294 4.83 -2.22 8.64
N ASN A 295 4.48 -2.34 7.36
CA ASN A 295 4.63 -1.29 6.35
C ASN A 295 6.09 -0.88 6.01
N ARG A 296 7.08 -1.71 6.36
CA ARG A 296 8.49 -1.52 5.97
C ARG A 296 8.94 -2.65 5.06
N GLN A 297 9.63 -2.32 3.98
CA GLN A 297 10.13 -3.30 3.03
C GLN A 297 11.46 -3.89 3.49
N TYR A 298 11.54 -5.22 3.48
CA TYR A 298 12.75 -5.98 3.74
C TYR A 298 13.02 -6.96 2.58
N TYR A 299 14.26 -7.40 2.46
CA TYR A 299 14.67 -8.41 1.48
C TYR A 299 15.09 -9.70 2.20
N ILE A 300 14.36 -10.78 1.93
CA ILE A 300 14.59 -12.09 2.54
C ILE A 300 15.41 -12.95 1.58
N ASN A 301 16.52 -13.51 2.05
CA ASN A 301 17.37 -14.43 1.29
C ASN A 301 17.09 -15.91 1.67
N SER A 302 17.87 -16.84 1.13
CA SER A 302 17.73 -18.29 1.41
C SER A 302 17.95 -18.69 2.88
N THR A 303 18.70 -17.90 3.64
CA THR A 303 18.95 -18.12 5.08
C THR A 303 17.86 -17.53 5.98
N GLY A 304 16.95 -16.74 5.41
CA GLY A 304 15.96 -15.96 6.14
C GLY A 304 16.51 -14.65 6.69
N LEU A 305 15.59 -13.82 7.19
CA LEU A 305 15.86 -12.55 7.82
C LEU A 305 15.56 -12.64 9.32
N LYS A 306 16.53 -12.26 10.16
CA LYS A 306 16.32 -12.15 11.61
C LYS A 306 15.89 -10.73 11.97
N LEU A 307 14.73 -10.59 12.60
CA LEU A 307 14.22 -9.30 13.08
C LEU A 307 13.88 -9.36 14.57
N GLN A 308 13.94 -8.20 15.22
CA GLN A 308 13.43 -8.01 16.58
C GLN A 308 12.01 -7.43 16.49
N LEU A 309 11.00 -8.29 16.60
CA LEU A 309 9.59 -7.89 16.61
C LEU A 309 9.13 -7.68 18.05
N THR A 310 8.21 -6.76 18.28
CA THR A 310 7.65 -6.56 19.63
C THR A 310 6.68 -7.67 20.01
N TYR A 311 6.28 -7.72 21.27
CA TYR A 311 5.14 -8.52 21.67
C TYR A 311 3.87 -8.05 20.95
N GLY A 312 3.07 -9.01 20.50
CA GLY A 312 1.71 -8.81 20.02
C GLY A 312 1.56 -9.00 18.51
N TYR A 313 0.59 -8.32 17.91
CA TYR A 313 0.27 -8.51 16.49
C TYR A 313 1.32 -7.86 15.58
N HIS A 314 1.54 -8.47 14.41
CA HIS A 314 2.39 -7.96 13.34
C HIS A 314 1.79 -8.30 11.97
N ILE A 315 2.01 -7.43 10.98
CA ILE A 315 1.60 -7.69 9.59
C ILE A 315 2.83 -8.03 8.75
N ILE A 316 2.82 -9.19 8.11
CA ILE A 316 3.89 -9.71 7.24
C ILE A 316 3.26 -10.07 5.89
N GLN A 317 3.55 -9.27 4.87
CA GLN A 317 2.98 -9.40 3.54
C GLN A 317 4.03 -9.84 2.53
N PHE A 318 3.91 -11.09 2.11
CA PHE A 318 4.66 -11.65 1.00
C PHE A 318 3.99 -11.30 -0.34
N PRO A 319 4.75 -11.13 -1.44
CA PRO A 319 4.18 -10.95 -2.77
C PRO A 319 3.31 -12.14 -3.17
N LEU A 320 2.09 -11.87 -3.65
CA LEU A 320 1.15 -12.94 -4.05
C LEU A 320 1.73 -13.84 -5.14
N TYR A 321 2.48 -13.26 -6.08
CA TYR A 321 3.24 -13.96 -7.10
C TYR A 321 4.69 -13.50 -7.09
N TYR A 322 5.62 -14.43 -7.33
CA TYR A 322 7.04 -14.13 -7.43
C TYR A 322 7.70 -14.97 -8.52
N ASN A 323 8.37 -14.30 -9.46
CA ASN A 323 9.07 -14.95 -10.55
C ASN A 323 10.54 -15.13 -10.19
N ILE A 324 11.05 -16.34 -10.37
CA ILE A 324 12.48 -16.64 -10.29
C ILE A 324 12.98 -17.00 -11.69
N THR A 325 13.99 -16.28 -12.14
CA THR A 325 14.71 -16.55 -13.38
C THR A 325 15.92 -17.44 -13.09
N PHE A 326 16.16 -18.41 -13.97
CA PHE A 326 17.25 -19.37 -13.85
C PHE A 326 18.12 -19.36 -15.10
N ASN A 327 19.43 -19.43 -14.89
CA ASN A 327 20.32 -19.94 -15.93
C ASN A 327 20.10 -21.44 -16.09
N TYR A 328 19.89 -21.88 -17.34
CA TYR A 328 19.54 -23.26 -17.67
C TYR A 328 20.74 -23.95 -18.30
N THR A 329 21.32 -24.93 -17.61
CA THR A 329 22.55 -25.61 -18.06
C THR A 329 22.31 -27.06 -18.39
N SER A 330 22.71 -27.51 -19.58
CA SER A 330 22.65 -28.92 -19.99
C SER A 330 23.70 -29.25 -21.07
N SER A 331 24.09 -30.51 -21.17
CA SER A 331 24.92 -31.02 -22.29
C SER A 331 24.12 -31.22 -23.57
N ALA A 332 22.78 -31.17 -23.50
CA ALA A 332 21.89 -31.37 -24.65
C ALA A 332 22.00 -30.26 -25.73
N TYR A 333 22.63 -29.13 -25.41
CA TYR A 333 22.78 -28.01 -26.36
C TYR A 333 24.17 -27.90 -26.97
N THR A 334 25.07 -28.85 -26.69
CA THR A 334 26.47 -28.80 -27.14
C THR A 334 26.57 -28.72 -28.66
N SER A 335 25.79 -29.55 -29.37
CA SER A 335 25.76 -29.59 -30.83
C SER A 335 25.27 -28.26 -31.42
N ALA A 336 24.21 -27.68 -30.84
CA ALA A 336 23.70 -26.35 -31.22
C ALA A 336 24.77 -25.27 -31.03
N TYR A 337 25.46 -25.27 -29.89
CA TYR A 337 26.47 -24.25 -29.58
C TYR A 337 27.65 -24.22 -30.57
N ASN A 338 28.01 -25.36 -31.15
CA ASN A 338 29.10 -25.46 -32.11
C ASN A 338 28.73 -24.91 -33.50
N VAL A 339 27.45 -24.95 -33.85
CA VAL A 339 26.94 -24.44 -35.14
C VAL A 339 26.48 -22.99 -35.06
N MET A 340 26.08 -22.51 -33.87
CA MET A 340 25.66 -21.13 -33.68
C MET A 340 26.86 -20.17 -33.81
N PRO A 341 26.87 -19.28 -34.81
CA PRO A 341 27.94 -18.32 -35.02
C PRO A 341 28.01 -17.27 -33.90
N ILE A 342 26.90 -17.02 -33.18
CA ILE A 342 26.80 -15.99 -32.14
C ILE A 342 26.27 -16.54 -30.83
N LYS A 343 27.15 -16.50 -29.84
CA LYS A 343 26.97 -17.09 -28.50
C LYS A 343 26.35 -16.11 -27.51
N ASN A 344 25.55 -15.16 -27.98
CA ASN A 344 25.05 -14.07 -27.14
C ASN A 344 23.98 -14.57 -26.16
N GLY A 345 24.33 -14.71 -24.88
CA GLY A 345 23.50 -15.32 -23.84
C GLY A 345 23.53 -16.85 -23.82
N ILE A 346 24.45 -17.48 -24.56
CA ILE A 346 24.73 -18.91 -24.49
C ILE A 346 26.23 -19.08 -24.23
N SER A 347 26.59 -19.78 -23.16
CA SER A 347 28.01 -19.97 -22.81
C SER A 347 28.31 -21.43 -22.56
N MET A 348 29.48 -21.89 -23.01
CA MET A 348 29.97 -23.23 -22.69
C MET A 348 30.81 -23.14 -21.41
N GLN A 349 30.50 -23.98 -20.44
CA GLN A 349 31.29 -24.06 -19.21
C GLN A 349 32.52 -24.93 -19.49
N SER A 350 33.69 -24.29 -19.63
CA SER A 350 34.96 -24.94 -20.05
C SER A 350 35.42 -26.07 -19.11
N ASN A 351 34.91 -26.10 -17.90
CA ASN A 351 35.27 -26.98 -16.80
C ASN A 351 34.24 -28.09 -16.52
N GLN A 352 33.17 -28.24 -17.32
CA GLN A 352 32.13 -29.26 -17.11
C GLN A 352 31.73 -30.02 -18.38
N ASN A 353 32.64 -30.83 -18.96
CA ASN A 353 32.35 -31.84 -20.00
C ASN A 353 31.40 -31.37 -21.13
N GLY A 354 31.62 -30.15 -21.67
CA GLY A 354 30.83 -29.63 -22.78
C GLY A 354 29.41 -29.15 -22.43
N LYS A 355 29.06 -28.97 -21.15
CA LYS A 355 27.76 -28.37 -20.79
C LYS A 355 27.63 -26.94 -21.29
N VAL A 356 26.44 -26.63 -21.80
CA VAL A 356 26.06 -25.32 -22.31
C VAL A 356 25.00 -24.69 -21.41
N THR A 357 25.23 -23.44 -21.03
CA THR A 357 24.32 -22.62 -20.25
C THR A 357 23.59 -21.63 -21.15
N ILE A 358 22.27 -21.75 -21.20
CA ILE A 358 21.37 -20.72 -21.72
C ILE A 358 21.08 -19.75 -20.58
N GLN A 359 21.54 -18.51 -20.70
CA GLN A 359 21.27 -17.45 -19.72
C GLN A 359 19.78 -17.14 -19.71
N ASP A 360 19.23 -16.96 -18.50
CA ASP A 360 17.79 -16.75 -18.28
C ASP A 360 16.89 -17.85 -18.89
N GLY A 361 17.41 -19.05 -19.15
CA GLY A 361 16.72 -20.07 -19.92
C GLY A 361 15.35 -20.51 -19.39
N GLN A 362 15.06 -20.29 -18.10
CA GLN A 362 13.78 -20.66 -17.49
C GLN A 362 13.29 -19.63 -16.48
N ILE A 363 11.98 -19.37 -16.46
CA ILE A 363 11.31 -18.57 -15.44
C ILE A 363 10.27 -19.46 -14.74
N ASN A 364 10.35 -19.56 -13.42
CA ASN A 364 9.30 -20.17 -12.62
C ASN A 364 8.51 -19.08 -11.90
N CYS A 365 7.20 -19.08 -12.09
CA CYS A 365 6.26 -18.26 -11.35
C CYS A 365 5.75 -19.04 -10.14
N TYR A 366 5.99 -18.51 -8.95
CA TYR A 366 5.53 -19.07 -7.69
C TYR A 366 4.38 -18.26 -7.14
N GLN A 367 3.38 -18.93 -6.59
CA GLN A 367 2.24 -18.32 -5.91
C GLN A 367 2.38 -18.49 -4.40
N PHE A 368 2.13 -17.42 -3.65
CA PHE A 368 2.06 -17.46 -2.20
C PHE A 368 0.84 -18.25 -1.75
N ALA A 369 1.05 -19.24 -0.88
CA ALA A 369 0.00 -20.12 -0.39
C ALA A 369 -0.45 -19.72 1.02
N SER A 370 0.49 -19.59 1.97
CA SER A 370 0.18 -19.33 3.37
C SER A 370 1.39 -18.92 4.19
N LEU A 371 1.15 -18.40 5.40
CA LEU A 371 2.14 -18.35 6.46
C LEU A 371 2.10 -19.62 7.31
N SER A 372 3.24 -20.01 7.83
CA SER A 372 3.36 -21.08 8.81
C SER A 372 4.42 -20.78 9.86
N THR A 373 4.32 -21.44 11.00
CA THR A 373 5.30 -21.40 12.08
C THR A 373 5.44 -22.78 12.69
N ASN A 374 6.60 -23.07 13.27
CA ASN A 374 6.91 -24.31 13.96
C ASN A 374 7.00 -24.15 15.49
N THR A 375 6.60 -22.99 16.01
CA THR A 375 6.70 -22.67 17.45
C THR A 375 5.34 -22.23 17.98
N SER A 376 4.99 -22.65 19.21
CA SER A 376 3.78 -22.18 19.91
C SER A 376 3.87 -20.72 20.37
N SER A 377 5.08 -20.15 20.38
CA SER A 377 5.32 -18.74 20.72
C SER A 377 4.85 -17.74 19.65
N ILE A 378 4.50 -18.22 18.47
CA ILE A 378 3.96 -17.41 17.37
C ILE A 378 2.66 -18.05 16.91
N SER A 379 1.60 -17.26 16.76
CA SER A 379 0.32 -17.72 16.22
C SER A 379 0.07 -17.06 14.87
N ILE A 380 -0.25 -17.86 13.85
CA ILE A 380 -0.68 -17.35 12.54
C ILE A 380 -2.18 -17.11 12.62
N ILE A 381 -2.60 -15.86 12.46
CA ILE A 381 -4.02 -15.48 12.54
C ILE A 381 -4.68 -15.59 11.16
N ASN A 382 -3.96 -15.13 10.13
CA ASN A 382 -4.37 -15.24 8.74
C ASN A 382 -3.14 -15.22 7.82
N SER A 383 -3.33 -15.07 6.51
CA SER A 383 -2.26 -15.10 5.50
C SER A 383 -1.23 -13.96 5.59
N TYR A 384 -1.48 -12.93 6.41
CA TYR A 384 -0.56 -11.79 6.58
C TYR A 384 -0.49 -11.26 8.01
N THR A 385 -1.28 -11.75 8.96
CA THR A 385 -1.26 -11.34 10.37
C THR A 385 -0.76 -12.46 11.25
N VAL A 386 0.20 -12.13 12.12
CA VAL A 386 0.76 -13.03 13.12
C VAL A 386 0.69 -12.38 14.49
N PHE A 387 0.66 -13.20 15.54
CA PHE A 387 0.82 -12.77 16.92
C PHE A 387 2.12 -13.33 17.49
N VAL A 388 2.97 -12.49 18.03
CA VAL A 388 4.30 -12.82 18.55
C VAL A 388 4.31 -12.71 20.08
N ASN A 389 4.55 -13.82 20.76
CA ASN A 389 4.69 -13.90 22.22
C ASN A 389 6.06 -14.48 22.64
N GLY A 390 6.96 -14.67 21.68
CA GLY A 390 8.27 -15.25 21.95
C GLY A 390 9.12 -15.35 20.71
N ASN A 391 10.34 -15.84 20.89
CA ASN A 391 11.25 -16.12 19.78
C ASN A 391 10.67 -17.24 18.90
N GLY A 392 10.94 -17.19 17.60
CA GLY A 392 10.46 -18.23 16.71
C GLY A 392 10.78 -18.00 15.25
N LYS A 393 10.14 -18.79 14.40
CA LYS A 393 10.29 -18.72 12.94
C LYS A 393 8.93 -18.59 12.27
N ILE A 394 8.85 -17.70 11.28
CA ILE A 394 7.71 -17.54 10.38
C ILE A 394 8.19 -17.87 8.97
N THR A 395 7.42 -18.71 8.27
CA THR A 395 7.76 -19.15 6.92
C THR A 395 6.63 -18.80 5.97
N GLY A 396 6.94 -18.00 4.95
CA GLY A 396 6.07 -17.77 3.80
C GLY A 396 6.15 -18.95 2.83
N ASN A 397 5.07 -19.68 2.70
CA ASN A 397 5.00 -20.87 1.87
C ASN A 397 4.58 -20.50 0.46
N TYR A 398 5.38 -20.94 -0.51
CA TYR A 398 5.08 -20.80 -1.93
C TYR A 398 4.83 -22.16 -2.56
N GLN A 399 4.12 -22.13 -3.69
CA GLN A 399 3.95 -23.26 -4.59
C GLN A 399 4.31 -22.85 -6.00
N LEU A 400 4.91 -23.76 -6.76
CA LEU A 400 5.16 -23.54 -8.19
C LEU A 400 3.80 -23.49 -8.90
N ASN A 401 3.52 -22.37 -9.57
CA ASN A 401 2.27 -22.17 -10.30
C ASN A 401 2.48 -22.43 -11.80
N GLN A 402 3.48 -21.78 -12.39
CA GLN A 402 3.74 -21.87 -13.84
C GLN A 402 5.24 -21.84 -14.12
N THR A 403 5.63 -22.53 -15.19
CA THR A 403 7.00 -22.53 -15.71
C THR A 403 6.99 -22.00 -17.13
N TYR A 404 7.99 -21.20 -17.47
CA TYR A 404 8.22 -20.66 -18.80
C TYR A 404 9.64 -21.01 -19.23
N TYR A 405 9.80 -21.36 -20.50
CA TYR A 405 11.08 -21.70 -21.08
C TYR A 405 11.43 -20.69 -22.16
N LEU A 406 12.70 -20.31 -22.20
CA LEU A 406 13.26 -19.51 -23.25
C LEU A 406 13.43 -20.37 -24.52
N VAL A 407 12.86 -19.87 -25.61
CA VAL A 407 13.08 -20.35 -26.96
C VAL A 407 13.99 -19.35 -27.65
N ILE A 408 15.13 -19.84 -28.14
CA ILE A 408 16.06 -19.07 -28.95
C ILE A 408 15.89 -19.53 -30.40
N VAL A 409 15.61 -18.60 -31.31
CA VAL A 409 15.42 -18.90 -32.73
C VAL A 409 16.47 -18.19 -33.55
N GLU A 410 17.12 -18.94 -34.43
CA GLU A 410 18.16 -18.48 -35.32
C GLU A 410 17.86 -18.88 -36.76
N ASN A 411 18.09 -17.95 -37.70
CA ASN A 411 18.05 -18.23 -39.14
C ASN A 411 19.47 -18.24 -39.70
N TYR A 412 19.93 -19.40 -40.14
CA TYR A 412 21.30 -19.63 -40.58
C TYR A 412 21.35 -19.83 -42.08
N PHE A 413 21.85 -18.82 -42.79
CA PHE A 413 22.06 -18.88 -44.23
C PHE A 413 23.47 -19.36 -44.55
N TYR A 414 23.62 -20.28 -45.49
CA TYR A 414 24.93 -20.79 -45.91
C TYR A 414 25.00 -21.11 -47.41
N PHE A 415 26.22 -21.22 -47.92
CA PHE A 415 26.50 -21.69 -49.27
C PHE A 415 26.75 -23.21 -49.33
N PRO A 416 26.40 -23.88 -50.44
CA PRO A 416 26.81 -25.25 -50.72
C PRO A 416 28.34 -25.43 -50.67
N SER A 417 28.81 -26.67 -50.47
CA SER A 417 30.23 -27.00 -50.22
C SER A 417 31.23 -26.50 -51.26
N ASP A 418 30.82 -26.32 -52.52
CA ASP A 418 31.69 -25.88 -53.63
C ASP A 418 31.50 -24.40 -54.00
N ILE A 419 30.82 -23.64 -53.14
CA ILE A 419 30.37 -22.29 -53.43
C ILE A 419 30.71 -21.38 -52.25
N TRP A 420 31.26 -20.21 -52.54
CA TRP A 420 31.55 -19.22 -51.51
C TRP A 420 31.45 -17.80 -52.05
N ALA A 421 31.14 -16.86 -51.16
CA ALA A 421 31.20 -15.44 -51.47
C ALA A 421 32.65 -14.94 -51.33
N SER A 422 33.25 -14.56 -52.45
CA SER A 422 34.53 -13.86 -52.48
C SER A 422 34.42 -12.39 -52.10
N HIS A 423 33.22 -11.82 -52.29
CA HIS A 423 32.84 -10.51 -51.81
C HIS A 423 31.36 -10.51 -51.42
N ASN A 424 31.01 -9.81 -50.35
CA ASN A 424 29.63 -9.63 -49.90
C ASN A 424 29.50 -8.30 -49.12
N SER A 425 28.50 -7.48 -49.48
CA SER A 425 28.18 -6.26 -48.73
C SER A 425 27.26 -6.50 -47.53
N THR A 426 26.59 -7.65 -47.50
CA THR A 426 25.67 -8.09 -46.44
C THR A 426 26.20 -9.42 -45.87
N PRO A 427 26.03 -9.69 -44.57
CA PRO A 427 26.46 -10.95 -43.96
C PRO A 427 25.90 -12.21 -44.66
N VAL A 428 26.74 -13.22 -44.86
CA VAL A 428 26.42 -14.55 -45.44
C VAL A 428 27.17 -15.65 -44.66
N ASN A 429 26.78 -16.92 -44.80
CA ASN A 429 27.31 -18.04 -43.98
C ASN A 429 27.11 -17.82 -42.47
N ILE A 430 25.98 -17.23 -42.08
CA ILE A 430 25.75 -16.77 -40.72
C ILE A 430 24.26 -16.51 -40.44
N SER A 431 23.99 -16.16 -39.18
CA SER A 431 22.74 -15.64 -38.65
C SER A 431 22.26 -14.37 -39.36
N ILE A 432 21.16 -14.42 -40.11
CA ILE A 432 20.66 -13.29 -40.90
C ILE A 432 19.17 -12.98 -40.67
N ALA A 433 18.78 -11.72 -40.87
CA ALA A 433 17.42 -11.25 -40.67
C ALA A 433 16.48 -11.55 -41.84
N GLY A 434 15.17 -11.54 -41.54
CA GLY A 434 14.10 -11.48 -42.55
C GLY A 434 13.50 -12.83 -42.94
N GLN A 435 14.18 -13.92 -42.59
CA GLN A 435 13.81 -15.28 -42.92
C GLN A 435 12.99 -15.96 -41.81
N LEU A 436 11.76 -15.50 -41.59
CA LEU A 436 10.98 -15.83 -40.39
C LEU A 436 10.12 -17.09 -40.56
N LEU A 437 10.06 -17.92 -39.51
CA LEU A 437 9.10 -19.02 -39.40
C LEU A 437 7.74 -18.50 -38.94
N LYS A 438 6.69 -18.72 -39.73
CA LYS A 438 5.30 -18.49 -39.30
C LYS A 438 4.81 -19.65 -38.45
N VAL A 439 4.44 -19.35 -37.21
CA VAL A 439 4.10 -20.35 -36.21
C VAL A 439 2.71 -20.10 -35.64
N LYS A 440 1.88 -21.14 -35.63
CA LYS A 440 0.60 -21.15 -34.94
C LYS A 440 0.77 -21.71 -33.53
N VAL A 441 0.27 -20.99 -32.54
CA VAL A 441 0.26 -21.46 -31.15
C VAL A 441 -0.98 -22.33 -30.95
N LEU A 442 -0.80 -23.65 -30.95
CA LEU A 442 -1.91 -24.60 -30.90
C LEU A 442 -2.70 -24.47 -29.58
N GLY A 443 -4.02 -24.60 -29.68
CA GLY A 443 -4.95 -24.32 -28.58
C GLY A 443 -5.29 -22.83 -28.42
N THR A 444 -4.78 -21.96 -29.29
CA THR A 444 -5.14 -20.54 -29.37
C THR A 444 -5.38 -20.12 -30.82
N ASN A 445 -5.89 -18.90 -31.03
CA ASN A 445 -6.00 -18.28 -32.35
C ASN A 445 -4.76 -17.44 -32.72
N GLN A 446 -3.68 -17.54 -31.95
CA GLN A 446 -2.48 -16.72 -32.17
C GLN A 446 -1.60 -17.34 -33.26
N VAL A 447 -1.19 -16.47 -34.18
CA VAL A 447 -0.16 -16.74 -35.18
C VAL A 447 0.94 -15.71 -34.98
N ILE A 448 2.15 -16.18 -34.83
CA ILE A 448 3.35 -15.39 -34.60
C ILE A 448 4.40 -15.71 -35.67
N THR A 449 5.46 -14.92 -35.71
CA THR A 449 6.65 -15.18 -36.51
C THR A 449 7.84 -15.36 -35.59
N LEU A 450 8.70 -16.32 -35.90
CA LEU A 450 9.91 -16.63 -35.14
C LEU A 450 11.15 -16.56 -36.03
N GLY A 451 12.20 -15.89 -35.59
CA GLY A 451 13.46 -15.80 -36.29
C GLY A 451 14.12 -14.42 -36.14
N ASN A 452 15.30 -14.28 -36.71
CA ASN A 452 16.08 -13.07 -36.58
C ASN A 452 15.37 -11.88 -37.23
N ILE A 453 15.09 -10.85 -36.43
CA ILE A 453 14.66 -9.53 -36.93
C ILE A 453 15.84 -8.62 -37.29
N LYS A 454 17.05 -8.95 -36.81
CA LYS A 454 18.31 -8.26 -37.13
C LYS A 454 19.38 -9.29 -37.39
N ASN A 455 20.27 -9.00 -38.35
CA ASN A 455 21.45 -9.84 -38.59
C ASN A 455 22.17 -10.03 -37.26
N TYR A 456 22.68 -11.23 -37.03
CA TYR A 456 23.49 -11.55 -35.86
C TYR A 456 22.76 -11.60 -34.51
N VAL A 457 21.45 -11.35 -34.45
CA VAL A 457 20.69 -11.32 -33.21
C VAL A 457 19.60 -12.39 -33.24
N PRO A 458 19.83 -13.56 -32.63
CA PRO A 458 18.80 -14.56 -32.45
C PRO A 458 17.60 -13.98 -31.70
N GLU A 459 16.41 -14.40 -32.09
CA GLU A 459 15.19 -14.04 -31.36
C GLU A 459 15.11 -14.84 -30.05
N LYS A 460 14.64 -14.18 -28.99
CA LYS A 460 14.51 -14.73 -27.64
C LYS A 460 13.10 -14.48 -27.15
N ILE A 461 12.34 -15.55 -26.94
CA ILE A 461 10.95 -15.46 -26.51
C ILE A 461 10.63 -16.55 -25.47
N TYR A 462 9.83 -16.20 -24.47
CA TYR A 462 9.38 -17.15 -23.47
C TYR A 462 8.03 -17.75 -23.82
N PHE A 463 7.94 -19.06 -23.72
CA PHE A 463 6.68 -19.78 -23.82
C PHE A 463 6.38 -20.52 -22.53
N LYS A 464 5.09 -20.66 -22.21
CA LYS A 464 4.65 -21.47 -21.08
C LYS A 464 5.00 -22.93 -21.34
N SER A 465 5.42 -23.65 -20.29
CA SER A 465 5.66 -25.09 -20.36
C SER A 465 4.42 -25.82 -20.87
N GLY A 466 4.62 -26.77 -21.80
CA GLY A 466 3.57 -27.52 -22.46
C GLY A 466 2.96 -26.82 -23.69
N THR A 467 3.39 -25.60 -24.03
CA THR A 467 2.98 -24.94 -25.28
C THR A 467 3.38 -25.80 -26.49
N LYS A 468 2.47 -25.90 -27.45
CA LYS A 468 2.70 -26.57 -28.74
C LYS A 468 2.68 -25.54 -29.86
N LEU A 469 3.71 -25.56 -30.67
CA LEU A 469 3.91 -24.63 -31.78
C LEU A 469 3.88 -25.43 -33.08
N GLU A 470 2.98 -25.08 -34.00
CA GLU A 470 2.92 -25.66 -35.34
C GLU A 470 3.55 -24.67 -36.30
N ILE A 471 4.65 -25.05 -36.95
CA ILE A 471 5.20 -24.24 -38.03
C ILE A 471 4.27 -24.43 -39.24
N THR A 472 3.85 -23.33 -39.84
CA THR A 472 2.86 -23.32 -40.94
C THR A 472 3.42 -22.81 -42.25
N LEU A 473 4.47 -21.99 -42.18
CA LEU A 473 5.14 -21.41 -43.34
C LEU A 473 6.54 -20.97 -42.94
N ASP A 474 7.49 -21.09 -43.86
CA ASP A 474 8.78 -20.41 -43.77
C ASP A 474 8.82 -19.24 -44.77
N TYR A 475 9.10 -18.04 -44.28
CA TYR A 475 9.19 -16.84 -45.10
C TYR A 475 10.59 -16.71 -45.67
N LEU A 476 10.78 -17.17 -46.91
CA LEU A 476 12.02 -16.92 -47.65
C LEU A 476 12.03 -15.46 -48.13
N GLN A 477 13.07 -14.72 -47.76
CA GLN A 477 13.31 -13.36 -48.22
C GLN A 477 14.63 -13.28 -49.00
N GLU A 478 14.64 -12.56 -50.12
CA GLU A 478 15.86 -12.26 -50.87
C GLU A 478 16.81 -11.42 -50.03
N LEU A 479 18.07 -11.86 -49.96
CA LEU A 479 19.13 -11.12 -49.28
C LEU A 479 19.69 -10.08 -50.22
N SER A 480 19.24 -8.84 -50.08
CA SER A 480 19.73 -7.73 -50.88
C SER A 480 21.17 -7.34 -50.49
N GLY A 481 22.00 -7.08 -51.49
CA GLY A 481 23.39 -6.69 -51.31
C GLY A 481 24.22 -6.89 -52.58
N ASN A 482 25.49 -6.54 -52.56
CA ASN A 482 26.42 -6.80 -53.65
C ASN A 482 27.25 -8.04 -53.30
N PHE A 483 27.14 -9.08 -54.12
CA PHE A 483 27.80 -10.35 -53.89
C PHE A 483 28.61 -10.77 -55.10
N THR A 484 29.81 -11.29 -54.87
CA THR A 484 30.63 -11.95 -55.89
C THR A 484 30.80 -13.40 -55.48
N ILE A 485 30.03 -14.28 -56.11
CA ILE A 485 29.98 -15.71 -55.78
C ILE A 485 30.93 -16.48 -56.69
N PHE A 486 31.82 -17.25 -56.09
CA PHE A 486 32.75 -18.13 -56.78
C PHE A 486 32.25 -19.58 -56.70
N ASN A 487 32.18 -20.24 -57.85
CA ASN A 487 31.88 -21.66 -57.97
C ASN A 487 33.18 -22.41 -58.25
N VAL A 488 33.58 -23.28 -57.32
CA VAL A 488 34.84 -24.04 -57.39
C VAL A 488 34.82 -25.04 -58.55
N THR A 489 33.69 -25.68 -58.79
CA THR A 489 33.57 -26.71 -59.83
C THR A 489 33.70 -26.11 -61.24
N SER A 490 33.05 -24.98 -61.50
CA SER A 490 33.11 -24.29 -62.80
C SER A 490 34.24 -23.25 -62.93
N HIS A 491 35.01 -23.02 -61.86
CA HIS A 491 36.08 -22.01 -61.79
C HIS A 491 35.61 -20.61 -62.27
N SER A 492 34.37 -20.26 -61.93
CA SER A 492 33.71 -19.04 -62.42
C SER A 492 33.26 -18.15 -61.26
N SER A 493 33.34 -16.84 -61.49
CA SER A 493 32.87 -15.82 -60.55
C SER A 493 31.73 -15.02 -61.17
N THR A 494 30.62 -14.87 -60.44
CA THR A 494 29.45 -14.13 -60.90
C THR A 494 29.02 -13.10 -59.86
N ASN A 495 28.67 -11.90 -60.32
CA ASN A 495 28.14 -10.85 -59.47
C ASN A 495 26.62 -10.92 -59.38
N TYR A 496 26.08 -10.72 -58.18
CA TYR A 496 24.65 -10.68 -57.89
C TYR A 496 24.30 -9.47 -57.02
N THR A 497 23.09 -8.95 -57.20
CA THR A 497 22.51 -7.87 -56.36
C THR A 497 21.58 -8.40 -55.26
N GLY A 498 21.34 -9.70 -55.26
CA GLY A 498 20.65 -10.40 -54.21
C GLY A 498 20.97 -11.89 -54.17
N LEU A 499 20.66 -12.55 -53.06
CA LEU A 499 20.78 -14.00 -52.93
C LEU A 499 19.43 -14.58 -52.52
N LEU A 500 18.96 -15.56 -53.28
CA LEU A 500 17.74 -16.32 -52.99
C LEU A 500 18.14 -17.67 -52.38
N SER A 501 17.66 -17.91 -51.16
CA SER A 501 17.80 -19.17 -50.47
C SER A 501 16.72 -20.17 -50.86
N SER A 502 16.99 -21.43 -50.57
CA SER A 502 15.98 -22.46 -50.36
C SER A 502 16.09 -23.03 -48.96
N LEU A 503 14.93 -23.32 -48.39
CA LEU A 503 14.80 -24.06 -47.15
C LEU A 503 15.46 -25.45 -47.27
N GLN A 504 16.28 -25.79 -46.26
CA GLN A 504 16.87 -27.12 -46.12
C GLN A 504 16.23 -27.91 -44.99
N ASN A 505 16.35 -27.42 -43.76
CA ASN A 505 15.74 -28.03 -42.59
C ASN A 505 15.60 -27.05 -41.42
N VAL A 506 14.71 -27.37 -40.50
CA VAL A 506 14.62 -26.70 -39.20
C VAL A 506 15.08 -27.71 -38.14
N ILE A 507 16.14 -27.41 -37.39
CA ILE A 507 16.66 -28.30 -36.35
C ILE A 507 16.34 -27.75 -34.98
N ILE A 508 15.80 -28.60 -34.11
CA ILE A 508 15.44 -28.24 -32.73
C ILE A 508 16.35 -28.96 -31.74
N TYR A 509 17.02 -28.19 -30.89
CA TYR A 509 17.86 -28.71 -29.81
C TYR A 509 17.18 -28.45 -28.48
N ASN A 510 16.87 -29.54 -27.76
CA ASN A 510 16.25 -29.49 -26.44
C ASN A 510 16.75 -30.66 -25.58
N VAL A 511 16.29 -30.76 -24.32
CA VAL A 511 16.76 -31.82 -23.41
C VAL A 511 16.30 -33.22 -23.85
N THR A 512 15.17 -33.32 -24.55
CA THR A 512 14.66 -34.59 -25.09
C THR A 512 15.46 -35.07 -26.31
N TYR A 513 15.95 -34.15 -27.12
CA TYR A 513 16.68 -34.39 -28.37
C TYR A 513 18.06 -33.74 -28.31
N PRO A 514 19.01 -34.33 -27.55
CA PRO A 514 20.32 -33.72 -27.29
C PRO A 514 21.20 -33.59 -28.54
N ASN A 515 20.91 -34.35 -29.60
CA ASN A 515 21.63 -34.28 -30.87
C ASN A 515 20.87 -33.47 -31.95
N GLY A 516 19.81 -32.79 -31.55
CA GLY A 516 18.90 -32.13 -32.48
C GLY A 516 17.84 -33.09 -33.03
N TYR A 517 16.64 -32.56 -33.27
CA TYR A 517 15.59 -33.23 -34.03
C TYR A 517 15.32 -32.41 -35.29
N PRO A 518 15.70 -32.90 -36.49
CA PRO A 518 15.50 -32.20 -37.73
C PRO A 518 14.08 -32.38 -38.26
N TYR A 519 13.46 -31.29 -38.67
CA TYR A 519 12.31 -31.26 -39.56
C TYR A 519 12.83 -30.92 -40.95
N SER A 520 12.37 -31.64 -41.97
CA SER A 520 12.69 -31.37 -43.38
C SER A 520 11.43 -30.89 -44.08
N PRO A 521 11.09 -29.60 -44.00
CA PRO A 521 9.81 -29.13 -44.47
C PRO A 521 9.86 -28.88 -45.97
N GLN A 522 8.72 -29.04 -46.63
CA GLN A 522 8.56 -28.62 -48.01
C GLN A 522 8.09 -27.14 -48.05
N SER A 523 8.81 -26.31 -48.81
CA SER A 523 8.46 -24.90 -48.99
C SER A 523 7.01 -24.76 -49.46
N GLN A 524 6.23 -23.89 -48.80
CA GLN A 524 4.86 -23.55 -49.20
C GLN A 524 3.81 -24.68 -49.17
N SER A 525 4.09 -25.87 -48.62
CA SER A 525 3.12 -26.99 -48.57
C SER A 525 2.56 -27.38 -47.19
N GLY A 526 2.76 -26.53 -46.17
CA GLY A 526 1.78 -26.39 -45.07
C GLY A 526 1.76 -27.42 -43.94
N ASP A 527 2.75 -28.29 -43.77
CA ASP A 527 2.93 -29.04 -42.52
C ASP A 527 4.40 -29.24 -42.19
N TYR A 528 4.91 -28.43 -41.26
CA TYR A 528 6.31 -28.37 -40.85
C TYR A 528 6.52 -29.07 -39.48
N GLY A 529 5.48 -29.76 -38.99
CA GLY A 529 5.49 -30.46 -37.71
C GLY A 529 5.22 -29.59 -36.48
N ILE A 530 5.08 -30.27 -35.33
CA ILE A 530 4.74 -29.67 -34.04
C ILE A 530 5.98 -29.66 -33.14
N ILE A 531 6.28 -28.50 -32.56
CA ILE A 531 7.31 -28.28 -31.55
C ILE A 531 6.65 -28.25 -30.17
N TYR A 532 7.23 -28.98 -29.22
CA TYR A 532 6.76 -29.04 -27.84
C TYR A 532 7.72 -28.26 -26.93
N ILE A 533 7.21 -27.23 -26.26
CA ILE A 533 7.99 -26.43 -25.31
C ILE A 533 7.93 -27.08 -23.92
N ASN A 534 8.82 -28.03 -23.65
CA ASN A 534 8.94 -28.69 -22.34
C ASN A 534 10.27 -28.43 -21.61
N SER A 535 11.19 -27.74 -22.29
CA SER A 535 12.46 -27.23 -21.75
C SER A 535 12.82 -25.96 -22.51
N SER A 536 13.88 -25.26 -22.08
CA SER A 536 14.55 -24.31 -22.96
C SER A 536 14.95 -25.03 -24.25
N LEU A 537 14.90 -24.33 -25.37
CA LEU A 537 15.28 -24.92 -26.64
C LEU A 537 15.85 -23.89 -27.61
N ILE A 538 16.64 -24.39 -28.55
CA ILE A 538 17.25 -23.63 -29.62
C ILE A 538 16.67 -24.17 -30.93
N ILE A 539 16.11 -23.29 -31.74
CA ILE A 539 15.61 -23.59 -33.09
C ILE A 539 16.59 -22.94 -34.07
N ILE A 540 17.10 -23.72 -35.01
CA ILE A 540 17.92 -23.20 -36.10
C ILE A 540 17.20 -23.53 -37.41
N ASN A 541 16.75 -22.49 -38.11
CA ASN A 541 16.26 -22.59 -39.47
C ASN A 541 17.46 -22.52 -40.43
N TYR A 542 17.73 -23.60 -41.15
CA TYR A 542 18.83 -23.66 -42.10
C TYR A 542 18.33 -23.39 -43.50
N GLU A 543 18.97 -22.41 -44.11
CA GLU A 543 18.68 -21.97 -45.46
C GLU A 543 19.95 -22.02 -46.30
N GLU A 544 19.89 -22.73 -47.40
CA GLU A 544 21.02 -22.83 -48.32
C GLU A 544 20.79 -21.92 -49.52
N TRP A 545 21.83 -21.21 -49.93
CA TRP A 545 21.81 -20.45 -51.17
C TRP A 545 21.48 -21.34 -52.37
N LYS A 546 20.56 -20.89 -53.23
CA LYS A 546 20.16 -21.63 -54.43
C LYS A 546 20.34 -20.84 -55.72
N TYR A 547 19.96 -19.57 -55.73
CA TYR A 547 20.02 -18.71 -56.92
C TYR A 547 20.51 -17.31 -56.57
N GLY A 548 21.16 -16.65 -57.52
CA GLY A 548 21.45 -15.22 -57.41
C GLY A 548 20.30 -14.37 -57.96
N GLY A 549 19.94 -13.33 -57.21
CA GLY A 549 19.08 -12.26 -57.67
C GLY A 549 19.89 -11.25 -58.48
N ASN A 550 19.46 -10.99 -59.71
CA ASN A 550 19.96 -9.89 -60.53
C ASN A 550 18.79 -8.93 -60.70
N ASN A 551 18.99 -7.64 -60.39
CA ASN A 551 18.07 -6.61 -60.84
C ASN A 551 17.93 -6.73 -62.37
N GLY A 552 16.69 -6.84 -62.84
CA GLY A 552 16.35 -6.46 -64.20
C GLY A 552 16.58 -4.97 -64.44
#